data_AF-A0A7C5ZS12-F1
#
_entry.id   AF-A0A7C5ZS12-F1
#
_cell.length_a   1.000
_cell.length_b   1.000
_cell.length_c   1.000
_cell.angle_alpha   90.00
_cell.angle_beta   90.00
_cell.angle_gamma   90.00
#
_symmetry.space_group_name_H-M   'P 1'
#
loop_
_entity.id
_entity.type
_entity.pdbx_description
1 polymer ?
#
loop_
_entity_poly.entity_id
_entity_poly.type
_entity_poly.pdbx_seq_one_letter_code
_entity_poly.pdbx_strand_id
1 'polypeptide(L)'
;MLGFYANFPPYAHRVERFAIAVSNRKFQQMLVQTLYKINGKVFKFEEVAKPPISNCSVIFEFGVADGDGFNYLDLEELNRVMEVIRKKPLQIMDFFCAVRYYSEKNGKKTHLKFDYYMIRLIFSESRVDFYTFHERGLRHLLPEDIINLIVAGVNEVSSRKILKRIE
;
A
#
# COMPACT_ATOMS: atom_id res chain seq x y z
N MET A 1 18.73 -4.66 -2.05
CA MET A 1 18.64 -3.28 -2.61
C MET A 1 17.30 -2.75 -2.18
N LEU A 2 17.28 -1.76 -1.31
CA LEU A 2 16.03 -1.27 -0.73
C LEU A 2 15.12 -0.64 -1.79
N GLY A 3 13.84 -0.98 -1.74
CA GLY A 3 12.78 -0.43 -2.58
C GLY A 3 12.61 -1.11 -3.93
N PHE A 4 13.39 -2.13 -4.27
CA PHE A 4 13.26 -2.81 -5.57
C PHE A 4 13.30 -4.32 -5.41
N TYR A 5 12.28 -4.98 -5.95
CA TYR A 5 12.16 -6.43 -6.06
C TYR A 5 12.32 -6.86 -7.52
N ALA A 6 13.37 -7.62 -7.81
CA ALA A 6 13.73 -7.99 -9.18
C ALA A 6 12.66 -8.85 -9.87
N ASN A 7 11.98 -9.72 -9.10
CA ASN A 7 10.99 -10.66 -9.61
C ASN A 7 9.56 -10.08 -9.58
N PHE A 8 9.41 -8.76 -9.63
CA PHE A 8 8.07 -8.16 -9.71
C PHE A 8 7.37 -8.63 -10.99
N PRO A 9 6.08 -9.05 -10.92
CA PRO A 9 5.38 -9.60 -12.06
C PRO A 9 5.38 -8.68 -13.30
N PRO A 10 5.56 -9.23 -14.51
CA PRO A 10 5.67 -8.43 -15.74
C PRO A 10 4.37 -7.70 -16.11
N TYR A 11 3.23 -8.15 -15.59
CA TYR A 11 1.92 -7.55 -15.84
C TYR A 11 1.24 -7.18 -14.51
N ALA A 12 0.75 -5.94 -14.42
CA ALA A 12 -0.07 -5.50 -13.30
C ALA A 12 -1.55 -5.74 -13.60
N HIS A 13 -2.33 -6.13 -12.59
CA HIS A 13 -3.79 -6.23 -12.72
C HIS A 13 -4.46 -4.84 -12.76
N ARG A 14 -3.81 -3.83 -12.19
CA ARG A 14 -4.26 -2.43 -12.23
C ARG A 14 -3.06 -1.49 -12.34
N VAL A 15 -3.19 -0.50 -13.20
CA VAL A 15 -2.24 0.61 -13.30
C VAL A 15 -3.00 1.91 -13.11
N GLU A 16 -2.53 2.77 -12.21
CA GLU A 16 -3.09 4.11 -12.01
C GLU A 16 -1.98 5.15 -11.92
N ARG A 17 -2.25 6.35 -12.43
CA ARG A 17 -1.28 7.44 -12.48
C ARG A 17 -1.78 8.62 -11.66
N PHE A 18 -0.86 9.28 -10.96
CA PHE A 18 -1.17 10.40 -10.10
C PHE A 18 -0.17 11.53 -10.26
N ALA A 19 -0.67 12.76 -10.30
CA ALA A 19 0.12 13.96 -10.10
C ALA A 19 0.46 14.09 -8.62
N ILE A 20 1.70 14.49 -8.33
CA ILE A 20 2.21 14.73 -6.97
C ILE A 20 2.37 16.24 -6.78
N ALA A 21 1.76 16.79 -5.73
CA ALA A 21 1.82 18.23 -5.42
C ALA A 21 3.07 18.65 -4.62
N VAL A 22 3.96 17.72 -4.31
CA VAL A 22 5.18 17.90 -3.50
C VAL A 22 6.36 17.19 -4.16
N SER A 23 7.58 17.45 -3.69
CA SER A 23 8.77 16.74 -4.21
C SER A 23 8.68 15.23 -3.97
N ASN A 24 9.30 14.43 -4.86
CA ASN A 24 9.33 12.97 -4.74
C ASN A 24 9.85 12.51 -3.37
N ARG A 25 10.89 13.18 -2.83
CA ARG A 25 11.39 12.90 -1.48
C ARG A 25 10.30 13.08 -0.44
N LYS A 26 9.60 14.22 -0.45
CA LYS A 26 8.55 14.50 0.53
C LYS A 26 7.38 13.53 0.39
N PHE A 27 6.99 13.21 -0.84
CA PHE A 27 5.94 12.25 -1.11
C PHE A 27 6.30 10.85 -0.62
N GLN A 28 7.50 10.35 -0.90
CA GLN A 28 7.96 9.05 -0.42
C GLN A 28 7.97 8.97 1.11
N GLN A 29 8.42 10.03 1.79
CA GLN A 29 8.34 10.10 3.25
C GLN A 29 6.89 10.00 3.76
N MET A 30 5.97 10.76 3.16
CA MET A 30 4.55 10.74 3.53
C MET A 30 3.92 9.38 3.25
N LEU A 31 4.25 8.77 2.11
CA LEU A 31 3.78 7.45 1.73
C LEU A 31 4.20 6.39 2.76
N VAL A 32 5.49 6.28 3.06
CA VAL A 32 5.99 5.23 3.98
C VAL A 32 5.43 5.44 5.39
N GLN A 33 5.34 6.69 5.85
CA GLN A 33 4.67 7.00 7.13
C GLN A 33 3.19 6.62 7.13
N THR A 34 2.49 6.82 6.01
CA THR A 34 1.09 6.44 5.86
C THR A 34 0.93 4.93 5.91
N LEU A 35 1.74 4.18 5.14
CA LEU A 35 1.73 2.72 5.14
C LEU A 35 2.02 2.16 6.53
N TYR A 36 3.01 2.70 7.23
CA TYR A 36 3.31 2.33 8.62
C TYR A 36 2.13 2.57 9.57
N LYS A 37 1.42 3.71 9.45
CA LYS A 37 0.24 4.01 10.29
C LYS A 37 -0.96 3.12 10.01
N ILE A 38 -1.12 2.69 8.76
CA ILE A 38 -2.20 1.76 8.35
C ILE A 38 -1.85 0.33 8.78
N ASN A 39 -0.56 0.00 8.85
CA ASN A 39 -0.06 -1.32 9.18
C ASN A 39 -0.62 -1.82 10.52
N GLY A 40 -1.30 -2.96 10.52
CA GLY A 40 -1.90 -3.54 11.72
C GLY A 40 -3.17 -2.83 12.25
N LYS A 41 -3.61 -1.73 11.65
CA LYS A 41 -4.88 -1.07 12.01
C LYS A 41 -6.06 -1.94 11.57
N VAL A 42 -7.09 -2.00 12.43
CA VAL A 42 -8.35 -2.68 12.15
C VAL A 42 -9.32 -1.72 11.46
N PHE A 43 -9.83 -2.13 10.31
CA PHE A 43 -10.89 -1.45 9.55
C PHE A 43 -12.13 -2.33 9.49
N LYS A 44 -13.32 -1.75 9.40
CA LYS A 44 -14.50 -2.47 8.90
C LYS A 44 -14.36 -2.61 7.38
N PHE A 45 -14.86 -3.72 6.85
CA PHE A 45 -14.79 -3.98 5.40
C PHE A 45 -15.42 -2.87 4.55
N GLU A 46 -16.55 -2.33 4.99
CA GLU A 46 -17.27 -1.24 4.32
C GLU A 46 -16.49 0.09 4.24
N GLU A 47 -15.46 0.27 5.06
CA GLU A 47 -14.58 1.45 5.00
C GLU A 47 -13.58 1.37 3.85
N VAL A 48 -13.31 0.17 3.32
CA VAL A 48 -12.20 -0.08 2.39
C VAL A 48 -12.59 -0.68 1.05
N ALA A 49 -13.79 -1.27 0.91
CA ALA A 49 -14.22 -1.88 -0.34
C ALA A 49 -15.75 -1.94 -0.51
N LYS A 50 -16.18 -2.14 -1.76
CA LYS A 50 -17.59 -2.33 -2.16
C LYS A 50 -17.73 -3.55 -3.10
N PRO A 51 -18.83 -4.32 -3.02
CA PRO A 51 -19.93 -4.22 -2.06
C PRO A 51 -19.49 -4.63 -0.63
N PRO A 52 -20.16 -4.14 0.42
CA PRO A 52 -19.75 -4.41 1.80
C PRO A 52 -19.97 -5.88 2.19
N ILE A 53 -19.07 -6.42 3.01
CA ILE A 53 -19.23 -7.70 3.69
C ILE A 53 -19.56 -7.42 5.17
N SER A 54 -20.78 -7.70 5.59
CA SER A 54 -21.23 -7.45 6.96
C SER A 54 -20.43 -8.24 8.00
N ASN A 55 -20.17 -7.60 9.14
CA ASN A 55 -19.41 -8.16 10.26
C ASN A 55 -18.03 -8.71 9.87
N CYS A 56 -17.38 -8.07 8.90
CA CYS A 56 -16.03 -8.40 8.48
C CYS A 56 -15.08 -7.26 8.86
N SER A 57 -14.00 -7.60 9.57
CA SER A 57 -12.89 -6.69 9.82
C SER A 57 -11.70 -7.02 8.93
N VAL A 58 -10.97 -5.98 8.55
CA VAL A 58 -9.84 -6.02 7.63
C VAL A 58 -8.62 -5.43 8.32
N ILE A 59 -7.48 -6.11 8.20
CA ILE A 59 -6.18 -5.63 8.67
C ILE A 59 -5.21 -5.70 7.49
N PHE A 60 -4.45 -4.62 7.29
CA PHE A 60 -3.43 -4.53 6.26
C PHE A 60 -2.05 -4.72 6.87
N GLU A 61 -1.23 -5.52 6.19
CA GLU A 61 0.13 -5.82 6.57
C GLU A 61 1.08 -5.46 5.42
N PHE A 62 1.82 -4.36 5.56
CA PHE A 62 2.71 -3.87 4.53
C PHE A 62 4.15 -4.32 4.74
N GLY A 63 4.84 -4.63 3.64
CA GLY A 63 6.28 -4.80 3.61
C GLY A 63 6.92 -4.00 2.49
N VAL A 64 8.19 -3.66 2.62
CA VAL A 64 9.00 -2.96 1.61
C VAL A 64 10.03 -3.92 1.03
N ALA A 65 10.25 -3.85 -0.28
CA ALA A 65 11.22 -4.71 -0.94
C ALA A 65 12.65 -4.43 -0.46
N ASP A 66 13.42 -5.48 -0.23
CA ASP A 66 14.86 -5.42 -0.05
C ASP A 66 15.54 -6.64 -0.67
N GLY A 67 16.09 -6.45 -1.87
CA GLY A 67 16.71 -7.55 -2.62
C GLY A 67 15.66 -8.53 -3.12
N ASP A 68 15.78 -9.80 -2.73
CA ASP A 68 14.92 -10.89 -3.20
C ASP A 68 13.72 -11.16 -2.27
N GLY A 69 13.41 -10.23 -1.37
CA GLY A 69 12.30 -10.37 -0.44
C GLY A 69 11.69 -9.04 -0.01
N PHE A 70 10.79 -9.12 0.97
CA PHE A 70 10.12 -7.98 1.58
C PHE A 70 10.30 -8.03 3.09
N ASN A 71 10.72 -6.92 3.68
CA ASN A 71 10.74 -6.73 5.12
C ASN A 71 9.42 -6.11 5.57
N TYR A 72 8.85 -6.61 6.67
CA TYR A 72 7.65 -6.01 7.24
C TYR A 72 7.93 -4.57 7.66
N LEU A 73 7.00 -3.66 7.35
CA LEU A 73 7.15 -2.24 7.62
C LEU A 73 6.84 -1.92 9.08
N ASP A 74 7.71 -2.36 9.99
CA ASP A 74 7.71 -1.98 11.40
C ASP A 74 8.45 -0.66 11.63
N LEU A 75 8.71 -0.32 12.89
CA LEU A 75 9.39 0.93 13.26
C LEU A 75 10.86 0.94 12.82
N GLU A 76 11.56 -0.20 12.89
CA GLU A 76 12.94 -0.31 12.48
C GLU A 76 13.04 -0.12 10.96
N GLU A 77 12.21 -0.83 10.21
CA GLU A 77 12.16 -0.75 8.75
C GLU A 77 11.68 0.63 8.27
N LEU A 78 10.70 1.25 8.95
CA LEU A 78 10.32 2.64 8.71
C LEU A 78 11.52 3.58 8.82
N ASN A 79 12.28 3.51 9.92
CA ASN A 79 13.42 4.38 10.15
C ASN A 79 14.52 4.16 9.09
N ARG A 80 14.77 2.90 8.73
CA ARG A 80 15.73 2.51 7.68
C ARG A 80 15.35 3.11 6.33
N VAL A 81 14.08 2.96 5.92
CA VAL A 81 13.56 3.52 4.67
C VAL A 81 13.61 5.04 4.66
N MET A 82 13.24 5.69 5.77
CA MET A 82 13.29 7.15 5.91
C MET A 82 14.71 7.70 5.73
N GLU A 83 15.72 7.02 6.26
CA GLU A 83 17.12 7.41 6.11
C GLU A 83 17.62 7.29 4.66
N VAL A 84 17.21 6.24 3.94
CA VAL A 84 17.53 6.08 2.52
C VAL A 84 16.90 7.20 1.69
N ILE A 85 15.61 7.47 1.88
CA ILE A 85 14.89 8.54 1.17
C ILE A 85 15.51 9.92 1.46
N ARG A 86 15.96 10.14 2.71
CA ARG A 86 16.63 11.39 3.12
C ARG A 86 17.88 11.65 2.29
N LYS A 87 18.72 10.62 2.10
CA LYS A 87 19.94 10.70 1.27
C LYS A 87 19.58 10.94 -0.20
N LYS A 88 18.71 10.10 -0.77
CA LYS A 88 18.28 10.20 -2.16
C LYS A 88 16.89 9.58 -2.34
N PRO A 89 15.91 10.29 -2.94
CA PRO A 89 14.63 9.69 -3.26
C PRO A 89 14.82 8.53 -4.25
N LEU A 90 14.05 7.47 -4.06
CA LEU A 90 14.10 6.28 -4.89
C LEU A 90 13.36 6.50 -6.21
N GLN A 91 13.79 5.86 -7.30
CA GLN A 91 13.04 5.90 -8.57
C GLN A 91 11.90 4.88 -8.59
N ILE A 92 12.07 3.78 -7.85
CA ILE A 92 11.09 2.71 -7.71
C ILE A 92 10.95 2.39 -6.22
N MET A 93 9.72 2.13 -5.78
CA MET A 93 9.44 1.54 -4.48
C MET A 93 8.44 0.40 -4.64
N ASP A 94 8.89 -0.80 -4.35
CA ASP A 94 8.07 -2.00 -4.35
C ASP A 94 7.63 -2.35 -2.95
N PHE A 95 6.34 -2.64 -2.81
CA PHE A 95 5.71 -3.02 -1.57
C PHE A 95 4.95 -4.33 -1.72
N PHE A 96 4.87 -5.05 -0.62
CA PHE A 96 3.95 -6.15 -0.43
C PHE A 96 2.82 -5.70 0.49
N CYS A 97 1.61 -6.23 0.27
CA CYS A 97 0.46 -6.01 1.12
C CYS A 97 -0.28 -7.33 1.34
N ALA A 98 -0.27 -7.84 2.57
CA ALA A 98 -1.17 -8.90 3.00
C ALA A 98 -2.44 -8.28 3.59
N VAL A 99 -3.60 -8.73 3.11
CA VAL A 99 -4.92 -8.29 3.58
C VAL A 99 -5.54 -9.43 4.35
N ARG A 100 -5.68 -9.23 5.66
CA ARG A 100 -6.20 -10.22 6.60
C ARG A 100 -7.65 -9.91 6.92
N TYR A 101 -8.51 -10.90 6.72
CA TYR A 101 -9.94 -10.78 6.93
C TYR A 101 -10.40 -11.61 8.11
N TYR A 102 -11.33 -11.06 8.88
CA TYR A 102 -11.95 -11.75 9.99
C TYR A 102 -13.44 -11.54 9.99
N SER A 103 -14.20 -12.63 9.90
CA SER A 103 -15.63 -12.60 10.13
C SER A 103 -15.91 -12.68 11.63
N GLU A 104 -16.78 -11.82 12.12
CA GLU A 104 -17.33 -11.88 13.47
C GLU A 104 -18.78 -12.38 13.40
N LYS A 105 -19.03 -13.55 13.98
CA LYS A 105 -20.39 -14.11 14.11
C LYS A 105 -20.59 -14.56 15.54
N ASN A 106 -21.66 -14.11 16.18
CA ASN A 106 -22.02 -14.47 17.56
C ASN A 106 -20.86 -14.26 18.56
N GLY A 107 -20.11 -13.16 18.42
CA GLY A 107 -18.96 -12.85 19.29
C GLY A 107 -17.70 -13.68 19.02
N LYS A 108 -17.71 -14.61 18.04
CA LYS A 108 -16.54 -15.40 17.66
C LYS A 108 -15.88 -14.83 16.41
N LYS A 109 -14.59 -14.52 16.53
CA LYS A 109 -13.74 -14.06 15.43
C LYS A 109 -13.15 -15.27 14.70
N THR A 110 -13.39 -15.36 13.39
CA THR A 110 -12.87 -16.44 12.54
C THR A 110 -12.04 -15.85 11.41
N HIS A 111 -10.83 -16.37 11.22
CA HIS A 111 -9.96 -15.99 10.12
C HIS A 111 -10.56 -16.45 8.78
N LEU A 112 -10.58 -15.57 7.79
CA LEU A 112 -10.87 -15.93 6.40
C LEU A 112 -9.57 -16.01 5.59
N LYS A 113 -9.63 -16.49 4.35
CA LYS A 113 -8.46 -16.56 3.46
C LYS A 113 -7.95 -15.16 3.15
N PHE A 114 -6.64 -14.95 3.31
CA PHE A 114 -5.99 -13.67 3.06
C PHE A 114 -5.80 -13.41 1.57
N ASP A 115 -5.74 -12.13 1.22
CA ASP A 115 -5.29 -11.67 -0.09
C ASP A 115 -3.87 -11.11 0.01
N TYR A 116 -3.11 -11.24 -1.06
CA TYR A 116 -1.73 -10.81 -1.16
C TYR A 116 -1.55 -9.99 -2.42
N TYR A 117 -0.97 -8.80 -2.27
CA TYR A 117 -0.71 -7.88 -3.37
C TYR A 117 0.75 -7.49 -3.40
N MET A 118 1.22 -7.21 -4.61
CA MET A 118 2.49 -6.53 -4.86
C MET A 118 2.19 -5.19 -5.52
N ILE A 119 2.83 -4.14 -5.04
CA ILE A 119 2.58 -2.77 -5.48
C ILE A 119 3.92 -2.15 -5.87
N ARG A 120 4.10 -1.81 -7.14
CA ARG A 120 5.27 -1.08 -7.64
C ARG A 120 4.90 0.36 -7.90
N LEU A 121 5.62 1.28 -7.28
CA LEU A 121 5.50 2.70 -7.53
C LEU A 121 6.71 3.16 -8.34
N ILE A 122 6.46 3.76 -9.49
CA ILE A 122 7.49 4.36 -10.34
C ILE A 122 7.36 5.88 -10.26
N PHE A 123 8.41 6.54 -9.79
CA PHE A 123 8.41 7.98 -9.56
C PHE A 123 9.09 8.70 -10.73
N SER A 124 8.38 9.64 -11.32
CA SER A 124 8.91 10.61 -12.30
C SER A 124 8.77 12.03 -11.75
N GLU A 125 9.13 13.04 -12.53
CA GLU A 125 8.94 14.44 -12.11
C GLU A 125 7.46 14.73 -11.87
N SER A 126 7.10 15.10 -10.64
CA SER A 126 5.74 15.46 -10.21
C SER A 126 4.64 14.41 -10.52
N ARG A 127 5.02 13.15 -10.74
CA ARG A 127 4.09 12.05 -11.05
C ARG A 127 4.56 10.74 -10.44
N VAL A 128 3.61 9.90 -10.05
CA VAL A 128 3.83 8.51 -9.66
C VAL A 128 2.84 7.59 -10.36
N ASP A 129 3.35 6.47 -10.84
CA ASP A 129 2.57 5.40 -11.45
C ASP A 129 2.51 4.22 -10.47
N PHE A 130 1.30 3.78 -10.12
CA PHE A 130 1.01 2.64 -9.26
C PHE A 130 0.70 1.43 -10.12
N TYR A 131 1.50 0.38 -10.00
CA TYR A 131 1.30 -0.93 -10.61
C TYR A 131 0.91 -1.91 -9.50
N THR A 132 -0.33 -2.37 -9.48
CA THR A 132 -0.82 -3.30 -8.44
C THR A 132 -1.11 -4.66 -9.06
N PHE A 133 -0.46 -5.68 -8.51
CA PHE A 133 -0.66 -7.08 -8.84
C PHE A 133 -1.30 -7.79 -7.64
N HIS A 134 -2.22 -8.71 -7.92
CA HIS A 134 -2.82 -9.57 -6.91
C HIS A 134 -2.18 -10.94 -7.06
N GLU A 135 -1.30 -11.27 -6.12
CA GLU A 135 -0.49 -12.49 -6.12
C GLU A 135 -1.35 -13.72 -5.82
N ARG A 136 -2.11 -13.66 -4.72
CA ARG A 136 -2.84 -14.82 -4.21
C ARG A 136 -4.01 -14.37 -3.34
N GLY A 137 -5.08 -15.16 -3.31
CA GLY A 137 -6.22 -14.93 -2.42
C GLY A 137 -7.56 -15.09 -3.13
N LEU A 138 -8.63 -14.77 -2.42
CA LEU A 138 -9.99 -14.74 -2.94
C LEU A 138 -10.35 -13.40 -3.58
N ARG A 139 -9.46 -12.40 -3.48
CA ARG A 139 -9.63 -11.05 -4.02
C ARG A 139 -10.92 -10.40 -3.51
N HIS A 140 -11.12 -10.45 -2.19
CA HIS A 140 -12.21 -9.72 -1.55
C HIS A 140 -12.03 -8.22 -1.70
N LEU A 141 -10.78 -7.75 -1.74
CA LEU A 141 -10.44 -6.40 -2.19
C LEU A 141 -9.98 -6.43 -3.65
N LEU A 142 -10.38 -5.46 -4.45
CA LEU A 142 -9.82 -5.27 -5.78
C LEU A 142 -8.46 -4.56 -5.68
N PRO A 143 -7.56 -4.73 -6.68
CA PRO A 143 -6.34 -3.94 -6.76
C PRO A 143 -6.57 -2.42 -6.64
N GLU A 144 -7.69 -1.91 -7.17
CA GLU A 144 -8.06 -0.49 -7.04
C GLU A 144 -8.42 -0.09 -5.60
N ASP A 145 -9.00 -0.99 -4.80
CA ASP A 145 -9.30 -0.70 -3.39
C ASP A 145 -8.02 -0.48 -2.57
N ILE A 146 -6.96 -1.24 -2.87
CA ILE A 146 -5.64 -1.08 -2.25
C ILE A 146 -5.04 0.29 -2.61
N ILE A 147 -5.14 0.69 -3.89
CA ILE A 147 -4.66 2.00 -4.33
C ILE A 147 -5.47 3.11 -3.64
N ASN A 148 -6.79 2.99 -3.62
CA ASN A 148 -7.69 3.97 -3.00
C ASN A 148 -7.39 4.16 -1.51
N LEU A 149 -7.16 3.08 -0.76
CA LEU A 149 -6.77 3.13 0.66
C LEU A 149 -5.48 3.94 0.85
N ILE A 150 -4.44 3.65 0.05
CA ILE A 150 -3.14 4.33 0.14
C ILE A 150 -3.29 5.82 -0.22
N VAL A 151 -4.00 6.12 -1.31
CA VAL A 151 -4.23 7.48 -1.79
C VAL A 151 -5.02 8.31 -0.77
N ALA A 152 -6.07 7.72 -0.19
CA ALA A 152 -6.86 8.35 0.87
C ALA A 152 -5.97 8.65 2.08
N GLY A 153 -5.24 7.66 2.57
CA GLY A 153 -4.33 7.83 3.71
C GLY A 153 -3.28 8.92 3.50
N VAL A 154 -2.66 9.00 2.32
CA VAL A 154 -1.65 10.04 2.04
C VAL A 154 -2.30 11.43 1.95
N ASN A 155 -3.49 11.52 1.36
CA ASN A 155 -4.20 12.79 1.23
C ASN A 155 -4.77 13.30 2.57
N GLU A 156 -5.09 12.42 3.52
CA GLU A 156 -5.54 12.80 4.87
C GLU A 156 -4.45 13.52 5.68
N VAL A 157 -3.17 13.31 5.36
CA VAL A 157 -2.03 13.93 6.07
C VAL A 157 -1.85 15.42 5.71
N SER A 158 -2.62 15.96 4.77
CA SER A 158 -2.46 17.32 4.26
C SER A 158 -3.81 18.02 4.01
N SER A 159 -3.87 19.33 4.28
CA SER A 159 -5.03 20.17 3.96
C SER A 159 -5.25 20.35 2.45
N ARG A 160 -4.24 20.06 1.63
CA ARG A 160 -4.31 20.03 0.16
C ARG A 160 -4.08 18.61 -0.34
N LYS A 161 -4.83 18.18 -1.36
CA LYS A 161 -4.62 16.89 -2.03
C LYS A 161 -3.19 16.80 -2.59
N ILE A 162 -2.43 15.84 -2.06
CA ILE A 162 -1.05 15.53 -2.45
C ILE A 162 -1.05 14.69 -3.72
N LEU A 163 -1.93 13.69 -3.79
CA LEU A 163 -2.15 12.85 -4.96
C LEU A 163 -3.45 13.23 -5.65
N LYS A 164 -3.37 13.48 -6.96
CA LYS A 164 -4.53 13.68 -7.83
C LYS A 164 -4.44 12.70 -8.99
N ARG A 165 -5.48 11.90 -9.19
CA ARG A 165 -5.55 10.93 -10.30
C ARG A 165 -5.45 11.68 -11.63
N ILE A 166 -4.65 11.17 -12.55
CA ILE A 166 -4.51 11.68 -13.92
C ILE A 166 -5.12 10.62 -14.85
N GLU A 167 -5.87 11.08 -15.85
CA GLU A 167 -6.41 10.23 -16.93
C GLU A 167 -5.33 9.84 -17.95
#